data_AF-A0A7W1A6M7-F1
#
_entry.id   AF-A0A7W1A6M7-F1
#
_cell.length_a   1.000
_cell.length_b   1.000
_cell.length_c   1.000
_cell.angle_alpha   90.00
_cell.angle_beta   90.00
_cell.angle_gamma   90.00
#
_symmetry.space_group_name_H-M   'P 1'
#
loop_
_entity.id
_entity.type
_entity.pdbx_description
1 polymer ?
#
loop_
_entity_poly.entity_id
_entity_poly.type
_entity_poly.pdbx_seq_one_letter_code
_entity_poly.pdbx_strand_id
1 'polypeptide(L)' 'AKPQVAAFISFYLTNVNDLILDVGYFPASDAALTEAKQALTDTMK' A
#
# COMPACT_ATOMS: atom_id res chain seq x y z
N ALA A 1 15.39 6.92 -6.92
CA ALA A 1 14.37 6.55 -5.90
C ALA A 1 15.00 6.46 -4.51
N LYS A 2 14.22 6.62 -3.43
CA LYS A 2 14.64 6.33 -2.04
C LYS A 2 14.19 4.89 -1.68
N PRO A 3 15.07 3.86 -1.71
CA PRO A 3 14.64 2.46 -1.60
C PRO A 3 13.90 2.13 -0.30
N GLN A 4 14.28 2.79 0.80
CA GLN A 4 13.65 2.61 2.10
C GLN A 4 12.20 3.11 2.11
N VAL A 5 11.91 4.19 1.38
CA VAL A 5 10.55 4.72 1.23
C VAL A 5 9.69 3.75 0.42
N ALA A 6 10.24 3.21 -0.68
CA ALA A 6 9.54 2.21 -1.48
C ALA A 6 9.23 0.94 -0.69
N ALA A 7 10.18 0.45 0.12
CA ALA A 7 9.98 -0.71 0.97
C ALA A 7 8.86 -0.48 2.00
N PHE A 8 8.83 0.71 2.63
CA PHE A 8 7.76 1.07 3.56
C PHE A 8 6.38 1.11 2.88
N ILE A 9 6.27 1.76 1.72
CA ILE A 9 5.00 1.86 1.00
C ILE A 9 4.52 0.46 0.56
N SER A 10 5.43 -0.38 0.07
CA SER A 10 5.11 -1.77 -0.31
C SER A 10 4.59 -2.58 0.89
N PHE A 11 5.25 -2.47 2.05
CA PHE A 11 4.77 -3.09 3.29
C PHE A 11 3.38 -2.57 3.67
N TYR A 12 3.17 -1.26 3.65
CA TYR A 12 1.87 -0.66 4.00
C TYR A 12 0.74 -1.14 3.10
N LEU A 13 0.91 -1.05 1.78
CA LEU A 13 -0.10 -1.47 0.79
C LEU A 13 -0.38 -2.99 0.81
N THR A 14 0.49 -3.77 1.46
CA THR A 14 0.33 -5.22 1.61
C THR A 14 -0.44 -5.60 2.87
N ASN A 15 -0.23 -4.87 3.97
CA ASN A 15 -0.69 -5.31 5.30
C ASN A 15 -1.78 -4.40 5.89
N VAL A 16 -2.06 -3.23 5.32
CA VAL A 16 -2.96 -2.24 5.94
C VAL A 16 -4.36 -2.80 6.21
N ASN A 17 -4.92 -3.58 5.28
CA ASN A 17 -6.28 -4.12 5.43
C ASN A 17 -6.39 -5.15 6.58
N ASP A 18 -5.30 -5.74 7.03
CA ASP A 18 -5.29 -6.71 8.13
C ASP A 18 -5.41 -6.04 9.51
N LEU A 19 -5.05 -4.76 9.62
CA LEU A 19 -4.98 -4.03 10.90
C LEU A 19 -5.99 -2.88 10.98
N ILE A 20 -6.49 -2.40 9.84
CA ILE A 20 -7.25 -1.14 9.79
C ILE A 20 -8.64 -1.23 10.44
N LEU A 21 -9.20 -2.43 10.52
CA LEU A 21 -10.46 -2.69 11.23
C LEU A 21 -10.31 -2.57 12.74
N ASP A 22 -9.17 -2.98 13.30
CA ASP A 22 -8.90 -2.95 14.75
C ASP A 22 -8.82 -1.51 15.29
N VAL A 23 -8.53 -0.55 14.41
CA VAL A 23 -8.49 0.89 14.71
C VAL A 23 -9.75 1.63 14.24
N GLY A 24 -10.78 0.92 13.78
CA GLY A 24 -12.10 1.48 13.48
C GLY A 24 -12.24 2.15 12.11
N TYR A 25 -11.38 1.83 11.15
CA TYR A 25 -11.45 2.36 9.78
C TYR A 25 -11.87 1.28 8.79
N PHE A 26 -12.38 1.71 7.63
CA PHE A 26 -12.77 0.80 6.55
C PHE A 26 -11.55 0.36 5.72
N PRO A 27 -11.50 -0.92 5.31
CA PRO A 27 -10.46 -1.41 4.42
C PRO A 27 -10.56 -0.74 3.05
N ALA A 28 -9.40 -0.55 2.42
CA ALA A 28 -9.34 -0.11 1.03
C ALA A 28 -9.85 -1.23 0.11
N SER A 29 -10.48 -0.86 -1.02
CA SER A 29 -10.90 -1.83 -2.02
C SER A 29 -9.70 -2.46 -2.73
N ASP A 30 -9.86 -3.69 -3.22
CA ASP A 30 -8.82 -4.39 -3.97
C ASP A 30 -8.37 -3.61 -5.21
N ALA A 31 -9.31 -2.92 -5.86
CA ALA A 31 -9.03 -2.06 -7.01
C ALA A 31 -8.09 -0.90 -6.64
N ALA A 32 -8.37 -0.19 -5.54
CA ALA A 32 -7.56 0.92 -5.06
C ALA A 32 -6.15 0.45 -4.62
N LEU A 33 -6.05 -0.70 -3.95
CA LEU A 33 -4.76 -1.27 -3.56
C LEU A 33 -3.95 -1.73 -4.77
N THR A 34 -4.59 -2.30 -5.78
CA THR A 34 -3.94 -2.72 -7.04
C THR A 34 -3.40 -1.50 -7.79
N GLU A 35 -4.20 -0.45 -7.93
CA GLU A 35 -3.79 0.81 -8.56
C GLU A 35 -2.61 1.45 -7.83
N ALA A 36 -2.65 1.53 -6.50
CA ALA A 36 -1.56 2.10 -5.70
C ALA A 36 -0.25 1.30 -5.82
N LYS A 37 -0.32 -0.03 -5.86
CA LYS A 37 0.85 -0.90 -6.09
C LYS A 37 1.43 -0.70 -7.50
N GLN A 38 0.58 -0.51 -8.50
CA GLN A 38 1.02 -0.20 -9.86
C GLN A 38 1.73 1.15 -9.92
N ALA A 39 1.14 2.19 -9.34
CA ALA A 39 1.74 3.53 -9.27
C ALA A 39 3.12 3.52 -8.57
N LEU A 40 3.26 2.74 -7.48
CA LEU A 40 4.55 2.55 -6.81
C LEU A 40 5.58 1.91 -7.76
N THR A 41 5.19 0.84 -8.46
CA THR A 41 6.06 0.13 -9.41
C THR A 41 6.52 1.06 -10.53
N ASP A 42 5.63 1.89 -11.06
CA ASP A 42 5.94 2.83 -12.14
C ASP A 42 6.88 3.96 -11.70
N THR A 43 6.79 4.40 -10.44
CA THR A 43 7.68 5.42 -9.86
C THR A 43 9.09 4.88 -9.58
N MET A 44 9.24 3.55 -9.50
CA MET A 44 10.53 2.89 -9.26
C MET A 44 11.30 2.52 -10.53
N LYS A 45 10.65 2.61 -11.72
CA LYS A 45 11.30 2.49 -13.03
C LYS A 45 12.18 3.71 -13.31
#